data_AF-A0A8J6JQA7-F1
#
_entry.id   AF-A0A8J6JQA7-F1
#
_cell.length_a   1.000
_cell.length_b   1.000
_cell.length_c   1.000
_cell.angle_alpha   90.00
_cell.angle_beta   90.00
_cell.angle_gamma   90.00
#
_symmetry.space_group_name_H-M   'P 1'
#
loop_
_entity.id
_entity.type
_entity.pdbx_description
1 polymer ?
#
loop_
_entity_poly.entity_id
_entity_poly.type
_entity_poly.pdbx_seq_one_letter_code
_entity_poly.pdbx_strand_id
1 'polypeptide(L)' 'MTVHIIADHDGDTITEPTRSTVAALGSLGAIHLLLMGEGAQAASASAAAIPGVEAVLVAAGEPNPAVEA' A
#
# COMPACT_ATOMS: atom_id res chain seq x y z
N MET A 1 5.51 -3.49 17.25
CA MET A 1 6.17 -2.62 16.25
C MET A 1 5.29 -2.65 15.02
N THR A 2 5.08 -1.50 14.38
CA THR A 2 4.24 -1.41 13.17
C THR A 2 5.09 -0.87 12.03
N VAL A 3 4.98 -1.50 10.87
CA VAL A 3 5.67 -1.12 9.63
C VAL A 3 4.64 -0.54 8.68
N HIS A 4 4.93 0.64 8.15
CA HIS A 4 4.09 1.30 7.18
C HIS A 4 4.73 1.25 5.80
N ILE A 5 4.00 0.77 4.80
CA ILE A 5 4.47 0.58 3.44
C ILE A 5 3.63 1.45 2.51
N ILE A 6 4.30 2.28 1.71
CA ILE A 6 3.66 2.95 0.57
C ILE A 6 3.51 1.91 -0.54
N ALA A 7 2.27 1.54 -0.84
CA ALA A 7 1.95 0.48 -1.77
C ALA A 7 1.94 0.99 -3.21
N ASP A 8 2.69 0.31 -4.07
CA ASP A 8 2.60 0.49 -5.51
C ASP A 8 1.46 -0.38 -6.09
N HIS A 9 0.68 0.19 -7.00
CA HIS A 9 -0.50 -0.43 -7.61
C HIS A 9 -0.76 0.09 -9.03
N ASP A 10 -1.41 -0.73 -9.86
CA ASP A 10 -1.78 -0.39 -11.24
C ASP A 10 -3.19 0.25 -11.37
N GLY A 11 -3.87 0.44 -10.24
CA GLY A 11 -5.23 0.97 -10.18
C GLY A 11 -6.31 -0.09 -10.00
N ASP A 12 -5.94 -1.38 -10.03
CA ASP A 12 -6.83 -2.51 -9.71
C ASP A 12 -6.16 -3.50 -8.75
N THR A 13 -4.85 -3.69 -8.86
CA THR A 13 -4.10 -4.68 -8.08
C THR A 13 -2.80 -4.12 -7.51
N ILE A 14 -2.35 -4.72 -6.39
CA ILE A 14 -1.05 -4.43 -5.80
C ILE A 14 0.05 -5.13 -6.60
N THR A 15 1.11 -4.39 -6.91
CA THR A 15 2.22 -4.90 -7.72
C THR A 15 3.09 -5.93 -6.97
N GLU A 16 3.83 -6.75 -7.72
CA GLU A 16 4.74 -7.75 -7.16
C GLU A 16 5.82 -7.17 -6.23
N PRO A 17 6.45 -6.02 -6.52
CA PRO A 17 7.41 -5.39 -5.61
C PRO A 17 6.83 -5.15 -4.21
N THR A 18 5.62 -4.59 -4.13
CA THR A 18 4.93 -4.33 -2.86
C THR A 18 4.68 -5.63 -2.10
N ARG A 19 4.24 -6.70 -2.78
CA ARG A 19 4.02 -8.02 -2.16
C ARG A 19 5.31 -8.61 -1.59
N SER A 20 6.41 -8.48 -2.32
CA SER A 20 7.73 -8.91 -1.86
C SER A 20 8.18 -8.14 -0.63
N THR A 21 7.95 -6.82 -0.59
CA THR A 21 8.24 -5.98 0.58
C THR A 21 7.43 -6.41 1.81
N VAL A 22 6.14 -6.71 1.67
CA VAL A 22 5.30 -7.21 2.77
C VAL A 22 5.88 -8.52 3.33
N ALA A 23 6.25 -9.46 2.46
CA ALA A 23 6.83 -10.74 2.87
C ALA A 23 8.16 -10.56 3.63
N ALA A 24 9.03 -9.64 3.18
CA ALA A 24 10.32 -9.38 3.82
C ALA A 24 10.18 -8.72 5.20
N LEU A 25 9.19 -7.82 5.36
CA LEU A 25 9.02 -7.02 6.57
C LEU A 25 8.08 -7.66 7.60
N GLY A 26 7.38 -8.74 7.25
CA GLY A 26 6.43 -9.43 8.16
C GLY A 26 7.07 -9.95 9.45
N SER A 27 8.38 -10.18 9.49
CA SER A 27 9.11 -10.55 10.72
C SER A 27 9.34 -9.38 11.68
N LEU A 28 9.20 -8.14 11.22
CA LEU A 28 9.46 -6.93 12.01
C LEU A 28 8.23 -6.47 12.80
N GLY A 29 7.02 -6.85 12.38
CA GLY A 29 5.78 -6.53 13.09
C GLY A 29 4.56 -6.40 12.19
N ALA A 30 3.54 -5.71 12.71
CA ALA A 30 2.27 -5.45 12.04
C ALA A 30 2.47 -4.65 10.75
N ILE A 31 1.90 -5.08 9.62
CA ILE A 31 2.05 -4.40 8.33
C ILE A 31 0.81 -3.56 8.01
N HIS A 32 1.02 -2.27 7.76
CA HIS A 32 0.01 -1.34 7.27
C HIS A 32 0.39 -0.88 5.86
N LEU A 33 -0.53 -0.94 4.91
CA LEU A 33 -0.34 -0.46 3.54
C LEU A 33 -1.06 0.87 3.33
N LEU A 34 -0.41 1.82 2.67
CA LEU A 34 -1.03 3.06 2.18
C LEU A 34 -1.09 3.03 0.65
N LEU A 35 -2.31 3.12 0.11
CA LEU A 35 -2.58 3.25 -1.31
C LEU A 35 -2.95 4.70 -1.61
N MET A 36 -2.39 5.26 -2.68
CA MET A 36 -2.54 6.66 -3.07
C MET A 36 -2.72 6.77 -4.58
N GLY A 37 -3.49 7.76 -5.01
CA GLY A 37 -3.68 8.06 -6.43
C GLY A 37 -4.89 7.35 -7.03
N GLU A 38 -5.00 7.45 -8.36
CA GLU A 38 -6.13 6.95 -9.11
C GLU A 38 -6.24 5.42 -9.01
N GLY A 39 -7.46 4.90 -8.82
CA GLY A 39 -7.69 3.46 -8.66
C GLY A 39 -7.26 2.85 -7.32
N ALA A 40 -6.71 3.64 -6.38
CA ALA A 40 -6.31 3.16 -5.05
C ALA A 40 -7.45 2.47 -4.28
N GLN A 41 -8.68 2.95 -4.45
CA GLN A 41 -9.86 2.35 -3.82
C GLN A 41 -10.15 0.94 -4.36
N ALA A 42 -9.99 0.71 -5.66
CA ALA A 42 -10.19 -0.61 -6.27
C ALA A 42 -9.09 -1.59 -5.84
N ALA A 43 -7.84 -1.13 -5.82
CA ALA A 43 -6.69 -1.91 -5.38
C ALA A 43 -6.70 -2.27 -3.88
N SER A 44 -7.52 -1.60 -3.05
CA SER A 44 -7.60 -1.85 -1.61
C SER A 44 -8.01 -3.28 -1.26
N ALA A 45 -8.88 -3.91 -2.06
CA ALA A 45 -9.30 -5.29 -1.85
C ALA A 45 -8.14 -6.27 -2.10
N SER A 46 -7.35 -6.03 -3.14
CA SER A 46 -6.15 -6.81 -3.45
C SER A 46 -5.10 -6.67 -2.35
N ALA A 47 -4.95 -5.47 -1.78
CA ALA A 47 -4.03 -5.20 -0.67
C ALA A 47 -4.43 -5.94 0.61
N ALA A 48 -5.72 -5.90 0.98
CA ALA A 48 -6.23 -6.55 2.18
C ALA A 48 -6.14 -8.08 2.13
N ALA A 49 -6.07 -8.65 0.92
CA ALA A 49 -5.90 -10.09 0.71
C ALA A 49 -4.45 -10.58 0.89
N ILE A 50 -3.47 -9.68 1.06
CA ILE A 50 -2.06 -10.07 1.22
C ILE A 50 -1.84 -10.59 2.65
N PRO A 51 -1.27 -11.79 2.83
CA PRO A 51 -0.95 -12.32 4.16
C PRO A 51 -0.01 -11.40 4.94
N GLY A 52 -0.33 -11.15 6.20
CA GLY A 52 0.47 -10.31 7.11
C GLY A 52 0.05 -8.84 7.13
N VAL A 53 -0.88 -8.43 6.26
CA VAL A 53 -1.46 -7.09 6.30
C VAL A 53 -2.51 -6.99 7.39
N GLU A 54 -2.33 -6.03 8.30
CA GLU A 54 -3.26 -5.74 9.39
C GLU A 54 -4.21 -4.59 9.04
N ALA A 55 -3.73 -3.60 8.28
CA ALA A 55 -4.52 -2.45 7.87
C ALA A 55 -4.19 -1.98 6.45
N VAL A 56 -5.23 -1.54 5.74
CA VAL A 56 -5.12 -0.88 4.44
C VAL A 56 -5.71 0.52 4.57
N LEU A 57 -4.89 1.53 4.28
CA LEU A 57 -5.27 2.94 4.27
C LEU A 57 -5.33 3.40 2.82
N VAL A 58 -6.41 4.09 2.46
CA VAL A 58 -6.58 4.70 1.14
C VAL A 58 -6.58 6.21 1.32
N ALA A 59 -5.67 6.90 0.65
CA ALA A 59 -5.63 8.36 0.61
C ALA A 59 -6.19 8.86 -0.72
N ALA A 60 -7.40 9.42 -0.67
CA ALA A 60 -8.00 10.18 -1.75
C ALA A 60 -7.60 11.65 -1.59
N GLY A 61 -6.43 12.01 -2.12
CA GLY A 61 -5.92 13.38 -2.09
C GLY A 61 -5.10 13.68 -3.34
N GLU A 62 -5.16 14.92 -3.80
CA GLU A 62 -4.29 15.37 -4.90
C GLU A 62 -2.83 15.47 -4.42
N PRO A 63 -1.85 15.20 -5.30
CA PRO A 63 -0.45 15.44 -4.99
C PRO A 63 -0.22 16.89 -4.55
N ASN A 64 0.69 17.09 -3.59
CA ASN A 64 1.03 18.44 -3.15
C ASN A 64 1.66 19.22 -4.33
N PRO A 65 1.03 20.29 -4.84
CA PRO A 65 1.52 21.02 -6.02
C PRO A 65 2.85 21.74 -5.78
N ALA A 66 3.30 21.87 -4.53
CA ALA A 66 4.61 22.44 -4.20
C ALA A 66 5.77 21.44 -4.36
N VAL A 67 5.48 20.15 -4.55
CA VAL A 67 6.48 19.09 -4.75
C VAL A 67 6.44 18.69 -6.23
N GLU A 68 7.18 19.38 -7.09
CA GLU A 68 7.43 18.90 -8.45
C GLU A 68 8.46 17.76 -8.41
N ALA A 69 8.21 16.72 -9.22
CA ALA A 69 9.02 15.50 -9.31
C ALA A 69 10.33 15.71 -10.09
#